data_AF-A0A832J703-F1
#
_entry.id   AF-A0A832J703-F1
#
_cell.length_a   1.000
_cell.length_b   1.000
_cell.length_c   1.000
_cell.angle_alpha   90.00
_cell.angle_beta   90.00
_cell.angle_gamma   90.00
#
_symmetry.space_group_name_H-M   'P 1'
#
loop_
_entity.id
_entity.type
_entity.pdbx_description
1 polymer ?
#
loop_
_entity_poly.entity_id
_entity_poly.type
_entity_poly.pdbx_seq_one_letter_code
_entity_poly.pdbx_strand_id
1 'polypeptide(L)' 'CRVGCEKAVKLMQADHWDMPLLEDLCQAMADSSICGLGQAAPNAIRLTMKHFKGEVE' A
#
# COMPACT_ATOMS: atom_id res chain seq x y z
N CYS A 1 4.97 -2.69 -9.28
CA CYS A 1 4.73 -4.02 -8.67
C CYS A 1 5.90 -4.52 -7.80
N ARG A 2 6.97 -5.15 -8.33
CA ARG A 2 8.00 -5.88 -7.54
C ARG A 2 8.57 -5.10 -6.34
N VAL A 3 9.24 -3.98 -6.59
CA VAL A 3 9.85 -3.16 -5.52
C VAL A 3 8.79 -2.44 -4.67
N GLY A 4 7.65 -2.12 -5.27
CA GLY A 4 6.54 -1.46 -4.58
C GLY A 4 6.01 -2.31 -3.43
N CYS A 5 5.72 -3.59 -3.67
CA CYS A 5 5.27 -4.51 -2.63
C CYS A 5 6.31 -4.70 -1.53
N GLU A 6 7.60 -4.82 -1.88
CA GLU A 6 8.69 -4.95 -0.89
C GLU A 6 8.75 -3.72 0.03
N LYS A 7 8.63 -2.51 -0.53
CA LYS A 7 8.59 -1.27 0.25
C LYS A 7 7.34 -1.19 1.12
N ALA A 8 6.18 -1.58 0.61
CA ALA A 8 4.94 -1.58 1.37
C ALA A 8 5.06 -2.50 2.60
N VAL A 9 5.63 -3.70 2.46
CA VAL A 9 5.87 -4.61 3.59
C VAL A 9 6.73 -3.94 4.66
N LYS A 10 7.81 -3.24 4.30
CA LYS A 10 8.67 -2.54 5.27
C LYS A 10 7.93 -1.43 6.03
N LEU A 11 7.04 -0.70 5.35
CA LEU A 11 6.23 0.34 5.99
C LEU A 11 5.17 -0.25 6.93
N MET A 12 4.55 -1.38 6.55
CA MET A 12 3.51 -2.06 7.33
C MET A 12 4.05 -2.90 8.50
N GLN A 13 5.37 -3.01 8.66
CA GLN A 13 6.01 -3.69 9.80
C GLN A 13 6.05 -2.83 11.08
N ALA A 14 5.77 -1.53 10.97
CA ALA A 14 5.64 -0.66 12.13
C ALA A 14 4.28 -0.86 12.81
N ASP A 15 4.22 -0.62 14.12
CA ASP A 15 2.97 -0.66 14.89
C ASP A 15 1.95 0.37 14.38
N HIS A 16 2.45 1.52 13.93
CA HIS A 16 1.69 2.61 13.32
C HIS A 16 2.19 2.83 11.89
N TRP A 17 1.28 2.78 10.93
CA TRP A 17 1.60 2.89 9.52
C TRP A 17 1.78 4.34 9.10
N ASP A 18 2.79 4.62 8.28
CA ASP A 18 2.94 5.92 7.60
C ASP A 18 1.92 6.01 6.46
N MET A 19 0.70 6.42 6.80
CA MET A 19 -0.45 6.43 5.89
C MET A 19 -0.20 7.31 4.65
N PRO A 20 0.32 8.56 4.76
CA PRO A 20 0.65 9.37 3.59
C PRO A 20 1.65 8.68 2.65
N LEU A 21 2.74 8.13 3.20
CA LEU A 21 3.77 7.49 2.39
C LEU A 21 3.28 6.18 1.75
N LEU A 22 2.46 5.40 2.46
CA LEU A 22 1.82 4.21 1.92
C LEU A 22 0.85 4.55 0.80
N GLU A 23 0.07 5.62 0.92
CA GLU A 23 -0.86 6.05 -0.13
C GLU A 23 -0.12 6.49 -1.40
N ASP A 24 0.95 7.28 -1.26
CA ASP A 24 1.81 7.69 -2.39
C ASP A 24 2.42 6.46 -3.09
N LEU A 25 2.89 5.49 -2.31
CA LEU A 25 3.41 4.23 -2.84
C LEU A 25 2.33 3.43 -3.56
N CYS A 26 1.13 3.33 -2.98
CA CYS A 26 -0.02 2.66 -3.57
C CYS A 26 -0.43 3.31 -4.90
N GLN A 27 -0.43 4.64 -4.97
CA GLN A 27 -0.74 5.38 -6.20
C GLN A 27 0.30 5.10 -7.28
N ALA A 28 1.60 5.19 -6.96
CA ALA A 28 2.66 4.87 -7.90
C ALA A 28 2.57 3.41 -8.41
N MET A 29 2.20 2.47 -7.54
CA MET A 29 1.98 1.07 -7.93
C MET A 29 0.78 0.91 -8.88
N ALA A 30 -0.32 1.62 -8.62
CA ALA A 30 -1.51 1.57 -9.48
C ALA A 30 -1.23 2.16 -10.87
N ASP A 31 -0.59 3.32 -10.94
CA ASP A 31 -0.42 4.04 -12.22
C ASP A 31 0.70 3.45 -13.09
N SER A 32 1.77 2.94 -12.47
CA SER A 32 2.99 2.55 -13.20
C SER A 32 3.14 1.04 -13.40
N SER A 33 2.21 0.22 -12.91
CA SER A 33 2.30 -1.23 -13.09
C SER A 33 1.80 -1.66 -14.47
N ILE A 34 2.63 -2.44 -15.17
CA ILE A 34 2.38 -2.92 -16.55
C ILE A 34 1.27 -3.98 -16.67
N CYS A 35 0.82 -4.56 -15.56
CA CYS A 35 -0.19 -5.61 -15.54
C CYS A 35 -1.19 -5.40 -14.42
N GLY A 36 -2.38 -5.99 -14.57
CA GLY A 36 -3.49 -5.83 -13.63
C GLY A 36 -3.19 -6.28 -12.20
N LEU A 37 -2.31 -7.28 -12.01
CA LEU A 37 -1.90 -7.70 -10.67
C LEU A 37 -1.20 -6.56 -9.91
N GLY A 38 -0.28 -5.87 -10.57
CA GLY A 38 0.43 -4.75 -9.94
C GLY A 38 -0.47 -3.54 -9.69
N GLN A 39 -1.49 -3.35 -10.54
CA GLN A 39 -2.48 -2.29 -10.39
C GLN A 39 -3.45 -2.57 -9.23
N ALA A 40 -3.82 -3.84 -9.02
CA ALA A 40 -4.76 -4.26 -7.98
C ALA A 40 -4.11 -4.57 -6.63
N ALA A 41 -2.81 -4.87 -6.59
CA ALA A 41 -2.06 -5.12 -5.35
C ALA A 41 -2.31 -4.08 -4.22
N PRO A 42 -2.29 -2.75 -4.48
CA PRO A 42 -2.53 -1.74 -3.44
C PRO A 42 -3.96 -1.72 -2.88
N ASN A 43 -4.92 -2.43 -3.48
CA ASN A 43 -6.32 -2.43 -3.01
C ASN A 43 -6.45 -2.98 -1.59
N ALA A 44 -5.70 -4.02 -1.25
CA ALA A 44 -5.73 -4.59 0.10
C ALA A 44 -5.29 -3.55 1.14
N ILE A 45 -4.18 -2.84 0.87
CA ILE A 45 -3.64 -1.81 1.76
C ILE A 45 -4.65 -0.66 1.92
N ARG A 46 -5.17 -0.13 0.79
CA ARG A 46 -6.16 0.96 0.80
C ARG A 46 -7.44 0.61 1.52
N LEU A 47 -7.95 -0.60 1.35
CA LEU A 47 -9.16 -1.04 2.05
C LEU A 47 -8.90 -1.22 3.54
N THR A 48 -7.73 -1.72 3.94
CA THR A 48 -7.32 -1.76 5.35
C THR A 48 -7.28 -0.35 5.95
N MET A 49 -6.59 0.59 5.30
CA MET A 49 -6.51 1.99 5.74
C MET A 49 -7.89 2.67 5.83
N LYS A 50 -8.81 2.33 4.92
CA LYS A 50 -10.16 2.89 4.88
C LYS A 50 -11.10 2.31 5.93
N HIS A 51 -11.08 1.01 6.14
CA HIS A 51 -12.08 0.29 6.93
C HIS A 51 -11.60 -0.09 8.33
N PHE A 52 -10.29 -0.20 8.53
CA PHE A 52 -9.64 -0.65 9.77
C PHE A 52 -8.61 0.37 10.24
N LYS A 53 -8.88 1.66 10.01
CA LYS A 53 -7.95 2.76 10.31
C LYS A 53 -7.41 2.71 11.75
N GLY A 54 -8.28 2.43 12.73
CA GLY A 54 -7.88 2.34 14.15
C GLY A 54 -7.02 1.12 14.51
N GLU A 55 -6.81 0.17 13.60
CA GLU A 55 -5.88 -0.96 13.80
C GLU A 55 -4.47 -0.66 13.28
N VAL A 56 -4.31 0.40 12.48
CA VAL A 56 -3.07 0.73 11.77
C VAL A 56 -2.60 2.17 11.98
N GLU A 57 -3.40 3.02 12.62
CA GLU A 57 -3.04 4.40 13.02
C GLU A 57 -2.25 4.47 14.30
#